data_AF-A0A2D4LCI2-F1
#
_entry.id   AF-A0A2D4LCI2-F1
#
_cell.length_a   1.000
_cell.length_b   1.000
_cell.length_c   1.000
_cell.angle_alpha   90.00
_cell.angle_beta   90.00
_cell.angle_gamma   90.00
#
_symmetry.space_group_name_H-M   'P 1'
#
loop_
_entity.id
_entity.type
_entity.pdbx_description
1 polymer ?
#
loop_
_entity_poly.entity_id
_entity_poly.type
_entity_poly.pdbx_seq_one_letter_code
_entity_poly.pdbx_strand_id
1 'polypeptide(L)'
;ALKENSSEVVQPFLMGCGTKEPKITQLCLAAIQRLMSHEVVSEVAAGNVINMLWQLMENSLEELKLLQTVLVLLTTNTVVHDEVLSKAIVLCFRLHFTKDNITNNTAAATVRQVVTVVFERVVAEDECYKGFIEEPVGNQGNSNRRSVSTLKPCAKDAYMLFQDLCQLVNADAPYWLVGMTEMTRTFGLELLESVLNDFPQVFLQHQEFSFLLKERVCPLVIKLFSPNIKFRQGSGTSSSPAPVEKPYFPICMRLLRVVSVLIKQFYTLLVTECEIFLSLLVKFLDSDKPQWLRAVAAESIHRLCVQPQLLRSFCQSYDMKQHSTKVFRDIVNALGSFIQSLFLVPNTGSASATINQTGGSVPGGTTSAQSNPGMLSIGGGVTVLPAFEYRGTWIPILNISTQGSAKAT
;
A
#
# COMPACT_ATOMS: atom_id res chain seq x y z
N ALA A 1 2.47 -17.04 -42.47
CA ALA A 1 3.68 -17.87 -42.71
C ALA A 1 4.49 -18.11 -41.43
N LEU A 2 5.44 -17.26 -41.03
CA LEU A 2 6.32 -17.53 -39.86
C LEU A 2 5.57 -17.57 -38.52
N LYS A 3 4.57 -16.69 -38.32
CA LYS A 3 3.73 -16.69 -37.12
C LYS A 3 2.82 -17.94 -37.06
N GLU A 4 2.32 -18.41 -38.20
CA GLU A 4 1.46 -19.59 -38.31
C GLU A 4 2.22 -20.91 -38.11
N ASN A 5 3.48 -21.00 -38.59
CA ASN A 5 4.33 -22.18 -38.41
C ASN A 5 5.25 -22.07 -37.17
N SER A 6 5.05 -21.04 -36.34
CA SER A 6 5.90 -20.79 -35.16
C SER A 6 5.89 -21.95 -34.17
N SER A 7 4.78 -22.67 -34.06
CA SER A 7 4.66 -23.87 -33.23
C SER A 7 5.64 -24.97 -33.64
N GLU A 8 5.77 -25.22 -34.95
CA GLU A 8 6.68 -26.22 -35.51
C GLU A 8 8.15 -25.80 -35.35
N VAL A 9 8.44 -24.50 -35.49
CA VAL A 9 9.80 -23.96 -35.30
C VAL A 9 10.26 -24.05 -33.85
N VAL A 10 9.33 -23.86 -32.89
CA VAL A 10 9.64 -23.90 -31.46
C VAL A 10 9.78 -25.34 -30.95
N GLN A 11 9.10 -26.31 -31.56
CA GLN A 11 9.08 -27.72 -31.16
C GLN A 11 10.46 -28.39 -30.93
N PRO A 12 11.47 -28.28 -31.83
CA PRO A 12 12.79 -28.87 -31.58
C PRO A 12 13.50 -28.26 -30.37
N PHE A 13 13.29 -26.96 -30.11
CA PHE A 13 13.84 -26.33 -28.91
C PHE A 13 13.13 -26.80 -27.63
N LEU A 14 11.81 -27.03 -27.69
CA LEU A 14 11.06 -27.64 -26.58
C LEU A 14 11.57 -29.05 -26.28
N MET A 15 11.77 -29.88 -27.31
CA MET A 15 12.36 -31.22 -27.13
C MET A 15 13.78 -31.15 -26.57
N GLY A 16 14.58 -30.17 -27.02
CA GLY A 16 15.93 -29.91 -26.51
C GLY A 16 15.92 -29.56 -25.02
N CYS A 17 15.03 -28.68 -24.57
CA CYS A 17 14.82 -28.40 -23.15
C CYS A 17 14.33 -29.66 -22.39
N GLY A 18 13.62 -30.57 -23.06
CA GLY A 18 13.10 -31.82 -22.50
C GLY A 18 14.19 -32.86 -22.17
N THR A 19 15.40 -32.70 -22.72
CA THR A 19 16.55 -33.56 -22.41
C THR A 19 17.07 -33.41 -20.99
N LYS A 20 16.66 -32.34 -20.28
CA LYS A 20 17.09 -31.97 -18.91
C LYS A 20 18.60 -31.76 -18.74
N GLU A 21 19.36 -31.80 -19.83
CA GLU A 21 20.78 -31.44 -19.83
C GLU A 21 20.92 -29.91 -19.74
N PRO A 22 21.64 -29.36 -18.75
CA PRO A 22 21.67 -27.92 -18.51
C PRO A 22 22.24 -27.17 -19.70
N LYS A 23 23.33 -27.66 -20.32
CA LYS A 23 23.95 -27.00 -21.48
C LYS A 23 23.01 -26.89 -22.68
N ILE A 24 22.26 -27.95 -22.97
CA ILE A 24 21.30 -27.99 -24.08
C ILE A 24 20.12 -27.07 -23.77
N THR A 25 19.58 -27.17 -22.55
CA THR A 25 18.48 -26.33 -22.07
C THR A 25 18.83 -24.83 -22.17
N GLN A 26 20.04 -24.44 -21.77
CA GLN A 26 20.49 -23.05 -21.88
C GLN A 26 20.52 -22.53 -23.32
N LEU A 27 21.03 -23.34 -24.26
CA LEU A 27 21.09 -22.97 -25.68
C LEU A 27 19.69 -22.85 -26.28
N CYS A 28 18.81 -23.80 -25.96
CA CYS A 28 17.42 -23.81 -26.41
C CYS A 28 16.65 -22.60 -25.84
N LEU A 29 16.80 -22.28 -24.55
CA LEU A 29 16.18 -21.10 -23.94
C LEU A 29 16.66 -19.80 -24.57
N ALA A 30 17.96 -19.66 -24.83
CA ALA A 30 18.50 -18.46 -25.49
C ALA A 30 17.97 -18.30 -26.93
N ALA A 31 17.81 -19.40 -27.67
CA ALA A 31 17.20 -19.37 -29.00
C ALA A 31 15.73 -18.96 -28.93
N ILE A 32 14.97 -19.50 -27.97
CA ILE A 32 13.56 -19.15 -27.73
C ILE A 32 13.43 -17.66 -27.38
N GLN A 33 14.26 -17.11 -26.49
CA GLN A 33 14.24 -15.69 -26.12
C GLN A 33 14.48 -14.77 -27.34
N ARG A 34 15.43 -15.15 -28.22
CA ARG A 34 15.68 -14.41 -29.46
C ARG A 34 14.48 -14.45 -30.40
N LEU A 35 13.84 -15.62 -30.55
CA LEU A 35 12.63 -15.76 -31.37
C LEU A 35 11.47 -14.90 -30.82
N MET A 36 11.29 -14.86 -29.51
CA MET A 36 10.28 -14.02 -28.86
C MET A 36 10.51 -12.53 -29.08
N SER A 37 11.78 -12.10 -29.06
CA SER A 37 12.16 -10.69 -29.26
C SER A 37 11.82 -10.16 -30.65
N HIS A 38 11.58 -11.04 -31.62
CA HIS A 38 11.17 -10.68 -32.98
C HIS A 38 9.65 -10.76 -33.21
N GLU A 39 8.83 -10.90 -32.16
CA GLU A 39 7.35 -10.92 -32.21
C GLU A 39 6.75 -12.03 -33.12
N VAL A 40 7.49 -13.12 -33.36
CA VAL A 40 7.09 -14.18 -34.30
C VAL A 40 6.22 -15.27 -33.64
N VAL A 41 5.86 -15.13 -32.37
CA VAL A 41 5.26 -16.23 -31.58
C VAL A 41 3.73 -16.22 -31.70
N SER A 42 3.12 -17.37 -32.05
CA SER A 42 1.67 -17.58 -31.97
C SER A 42 1.20 -17.88 -30.54
N GLU A 43 -0.10 -17.74 -30.29
CA GLU A 43 -0.73 -18.08 -29.01
C GLU A 43 -0.44 -19.52 -28.57
N VAL A 44 -0.58 -20.47 -29.51
CA VAL A 44 -0.32 -21.90 -29.27
C VAL A 44 1.15 -22.14 -28.92
N ALA A 45 2.08 -21.47 -29.62
CA ALA A 45 3.50 -21.56 -29.33
C ALA A 45 3.84 -20.97 -27.96
N ALA A 46 3.25 -19.84 -27.58
CA ALA A 46 3.44 -19.23 -26.27
C ALA A 46 2.95 -20.15 -25.14
N GLY A 47 1.79 -20.77 -25.30
CA GLY A 47 1.27 -21.77 -24.36
C GLY A 47 2.20 -22.98 -24.19
N ASN A 48 2.71 -23.52 -25.30
CA ASN A 48 3.68 -24.62 -25.26
C ASN A 48 4.98 -24.23 -24.55
N VAL A 49 5.49 -23.01 -24.80
CA VAL A 49 6.68 -22.52 -24.11
C VAL A 49 6.43 -22.38 -22.61
N ILE A 50 5.30 -21.82 -22.18
CA ILE A 50 4.99 -21.67 -20.75
C ILE A 50 4.85 -23.02 -20.05
N ASN A 51 4.19 -24.00 -20.68
CA ASN A 51 4.12 -25.36 -20.14
C ASN A 51 5.52 -26.00 -20.02
N MET A 52 6.41 -25.71 -20.96
CA MET A 52 7.79 -26.19 -20.88
C MET A 52 8.60 -25.49 -19.79
N LEU A 53 8.47 -24.17 -19.65
CA LEU A 53 9.09 -23.41 -18.57
C LEU A 53 8.60 -23.90 -17.19
N TRP A 54 7.33 -24.29 -17.09
CA TRP A 54 6.78 -24.91 -15.90
C TRP A 54 7.47 -26.23 -15.55
N GLN A 55 7.66 -27.12 -16.54
CA GLN A 55 8.41 -28.37 -16.32
C GLN A 55 9.86 -28.10 -15.93
N LEU A 56 10.52 -27.11 -16.51
CA LEU A 56 11.90 -26.74 -16.14
C LEU A 56 11.98 -26.20 -14.70
N MET A 57 10.99 -25.40 -14.28
CA MET A 57 10.88 -24.92 -12.91
C MET A 57 10.73 -26.10 -11.92
N GLU A 58 9.87 -27.09 -12.21
CA GLU A 58 9.72 -28.27 -11.36
C GLU A 58 11.01 -29.09 -11.22
N ASN A 59 11.84 -29.12 -12.28
CA ASN A 59 13.16 -29.74 -12.24
C ASN A 59 14.24 -28.84 -11.59
N SER A 60 13.90 -27.62 -11.14
CA SER A 60 14.83 -26.64 -10.54
C SER A 60 16.03 -26.30 -11.45
N LEU A 61 15.79 -26.23 -12.76
CA LEU A 61 16.84 -25.94 -13.76
C LEU A 61 16.78 -24.50 -14.24
N GLU A 62 17.93 -23.81 -14.26
CA GLU A 62 18.13 -22.48 -14.88
C GLU A 62 17.08 -21.41 -14.47
N GLU A 63 16.69 -21.36 -13.20
CA GLU A 63 15.60 -20.51 -12.67
C GLU A 63 15.67 -19.03 -13.12
N LEU A 64 16.88 -18.44 -13.14
CA LEU A 64 17.09 -17.06 -13.61
C LEU A 64 16.73 -16.88 -15.09
N LYS A 65 17.10 -17.83 -15.95
CA LYS A 65 16.74 -17.78 -17.38
C LYS A 65 15.27 -18.05 -17.59
N LEU A 66 14.63 -18.85 -16.73
CA LEU A 66 13.17 -19.01 -16.78
C LEU A 66 12.48 -17.67 -16.54
N LEU A 67 12.84 -16.96 -15.46
CA LEU A 67 12.28 -15.64 -15.14
C LEU A 67 12.47 -14.64 -16.28
N GLN A 68 13.68 -14.57 -16.85
CA GLN A 68 13.97 -13.71 -17.99
C GLN A 68 13.14 -14.07 -19.23
N THR A 69 12.97 -15.37 -19.51
CA THR A 69 12.18 -15.85 -20.66
C THR A 69 10.71 -15.51 -20.50
N VAL A 70 10.14 -15.74 -19.30
CA VAL A 70 8.75 -15.37 -19.00
C VAL A 70 8.56 -13.87 -19.14
N LEU A 71 9.49 -13.06 -18.60
CA LEU A 71 9.39 -11.61 -18.69
C LEU A 71 9.40 -11.13 -20.14
N VAL A 72 10.35 -11.58 -20.96
CA VAL A 72 10.43 -11.21 -22.39
C VAL A 72 9.18 -11.65 -23.14
N LEU A 73 8.65 -12.85 -22.86
CA LEU A 73 7.42 -13.32 -23.47
C LEU A 73 6.24 -12.39 -23.17
N LEU A 74 6.09 -11.98 -21.90
CA LEU A 74 4.99 -11.13 -21.45
C LEU A 74 5.17 -9.65 -21.83
N THR A 75 6.38 -9.12 -21.93
CA THR A 75 6.58 -7.72 -22.36
C THR A 75 6.43 -7.57 -23.87
N THR A 76 6.82 -8.58 -24.65
CA THR A 76 6.91 -8.47 -26.12
C THR A 76 5.64 -8.93 -26.82
N ASN A 77 4.86 -9.84 -26.23
CA ASN A 77 3.67 -10.40 -26.87
C ASN A 77 2.42 -10.19 -26.02
N THR A 78 1.43 -9.47 -26.56
CA THR A 78 0.11 -9.29 -25.90
C THR A 78 -0.81 -10.50 -26.05
N VAL A 79 -0.42 -11.50 -26.84
CA VAL A 79 -1.24 -12.67 -27.23
C VAL A 79 -1.53 -13.62 -26.06
N VAL A 80 -0.80 -13.52 -24.94
CA VAL A 80 -0.94 -14.42 -23.80
C VAL A 80 -2.04 -13.93 -22.86
N HIS A 81 -3.14 -14.69 -22.79
CA HIS A 81 -4.35 -14.41 -21.98
C HIS A 81 -4.79 -15.61 -21.10
N ASP A 82 -5.71 -15.34 -20.16
CA ASP A 82 -6.42 -16.32 -19.33
C ASP A 82 -5.46 -17.32 -18.62
N GLU A 83 -5.68 -18.63 -18.76
CA GLU A 83 -4.95 -19.66 -18.02
C GLU A 83 -3.45 -19.67 -18.31
N VAL A 84 -3.06 -19.30 -19.53
CA VAL A 84 -1.65 -19.29 -19.93
C VAL A 84 -0.90 -18.15 -19.23
N LEU A 85 -1.54 -16.98 -19.11
CA LEU A 85 -1.01 -15.85 -18.34
C LEU A 85 -0.94 -16.18 -16.85
N SER A 86 -2.00 -16.77 -16.30
CA SER A 86 -2.02 -17.21 -14.90
C SER A 86 -0.85 -18.15 -14.59
N LYS A 87 -0.63 -19.19 -15.41
CA LYS A 87 0.50 -20.13 -15.23
C LYS A 87 1.85 -19.42 -15.25
N ALA A 88 2.04 -18.44 -16.14
CA ALA A 88 3.28 -17.67 -16.20
C ALA A 88 3.50 -16.82 -14.94
N ILE A 89 2.45 -16.18 -14.43
CA ILE A 89 2.51 -15.38 -13.20
C ILE A 89 2.79 -16.29 -11.98
N VAL A 90 2.08 -17.41 -11.87
CA VAL A 90 2.30 -18.39 -10.79
C VAL A 90 3.74 -18.93 -10.81
N LEU A 91 4.32 -19.17 -11.99
CA LEU A 91 5.71 -19.57 -12.13
C LEU A 91 6.66 -18.51 -11.51
N CYS A 92 6.48 -17.23 -11.84
CA CYS A 92 7.28 -16.16 -11.26
C CYS A 92 7.13 -16.07 -9.74
N PHE A 93 5.91 -16.21 -9.22
CA PHE A 93 5.69 -16.22 -7.79
C PHE A 93 6.29 -17.45 -7.09
N ARG A 94 6.21 -18.64 -7.68
CA ARG A 94 6.81 -19.85 -7.10
C ARG A 94 8.33 -19.72 -6.99
N LEU A 95 8.98 -19.15 -8.00
CA LEU A 95 10.43 -18.87 -7.97
C LEU A 95 10.81 -17.80 -6.94
N HIS A 96 9.90 -16.90 -6.58
CA HIS A 96 10.12 -15.94 -5.49
C HIS A 96 10.20 -16.61 -4.12
N PHE A 97 9.62 -17.79 -3.94
CA PHE A 97 9.70 -18.55 -2.68
C PHE A 97 10.82 -19.61 -2.69
N THR A 98 11.73 -19.57 -3.66
CA THR A 98 12.92 -20.42 -3.68
C THR A 98 13.93 -20.00 -2.60
N LYS A 99 14.72 -20.97 -2.12
CA LYS A 99 15.76 -20.77 -1.10
C LYS A 99 16.95 -19.92 -1.57
N ASP A 100 17.17 -19.79 -2.88
CA ASP A 100 18.25 -18.98 -3.41
C ASP A 100 17.89 -17.49 -3.38
N ASN A 101 18.74 -16.69 -2.72
CA ASN A 101 18.50 -15.27 -2.53
C ASN A 101 18.59 -14.48 -3.86
N ILE A 102 19.43 -14.93 -4.79
CA ILE A 102 19.59 -14.24 -6.08
C ILE A 102 18.36 -14.47 -6.94
N THR A 103 17.92 -15.73 -7.08
CA THR A 103 16.65 -16.07 -7.74
C THR A 103 15.48 -15.38 -7.07
N ASN A 104 15.38 -15.40 -5.74
CA ASN A 104 14.28 -14.78 -5.00
C ASN A 104 14.16 -13.27 -5.29
N ASN A 105 15.24 -12.51 -5.13
CA ASN A 105 15.23 -11.06 -5.41
C ASN A 105 14.90 -10.75 -6.88
N THR A 106 15.44 -11.54 -7.80
CA THR A 106 15.17 -11.41 -9.25
C THR A 106 13.71 -11.73 -9.57
N ALA A 107 13.16 -12.77 -8.95
CA ALA A 107 11.76 -13.15 -9.08
C ALA A 107 10.83 -12.06 -8.52
N ALA A 108 11.16 -11.47 -7.37
CA ALA A 108 10.39 -10.34 -6.81
C ALA A 108 10.30 -9.17 -7.80
N ALA A 109 11.43 -8.81 -8.41
CA ALA A 109 11.48 -7.75 -9.43
C ALA A 109 10.69 -8.14 -10.68
N THR A 110 10.81 -9.40 -11.11
CA THR A 110 10.07 -9.93 -12.26
C THR A 110 8.57 -9.90 -12.02
N VAL A 111 8.10 -10.31 -10.84
CA VAL A 111 6.67 -10.27 -10.47
C VAL A 111 6.15 -8.84 -10.50
N ARG A 112 6.87 -7.87 -9.91
CA ARG A 112 6.48 -6.45 -9.99
C ARG A 112 6.34 -5.98 -11.43
N GLN A 113 7.30 -6.32 -12.28
CA GLN A 113 7.28 -5.95 -13.69
C GLN A 113 6.11 -6.62 -14.43
N VAL A 114 5.88 -7.91 -14.20
CA VAL A 114 4.79 -8.66 -14.83
C VAL A 114 3.43 -8.09 -14.43
N VAL A 115 3.21 -7.80 -13.14
CA VAL A 115 1.99 -7.13 -12.68
C VAL A 115 1.82 -5.78 -13.38
N THR A 116 2.87 -4.97 -13.45
CA THR A 116 2.85 -3.68 -14.15
C THR A 116 2.46 -3.85 -15.62
N VAL A 117 3.09 -4.78 -16.33
CA VAL A 117 2.83 -5.07 -17.75
C VAL A 117 1.39 -5.51 -17.99
N VAL A 118 0.80 -6.33 -17.09
CA VAL A 118 -0.60 -6.73 -17.21
C VAL A 118 -1.53 -5.51 -17.16
N PHE A 119 -1.26 -4.53 -16.29
CA PHE A 119 -2.05 -3.30 -16.22
C PHE A 119 -1.76 -2.32 -17.37
N GLU A 120 -0.51 -2.23 -17.85
CA GLU A 120 -0.17 -1.45 -19.05
C GLU A 120 -0.93 -1.96 -20.28
N ARG A 121 -1.11 -3.28 -20.42
CA ARG A 121 -1.91 -3.87 -21.50
C ARG A 121 -3.38 -3.42 -21.43
N VAL A 122 -3.96 -3.30 -20.24
CA VAL A 122 -5.33 -2.78 -20.09
C VAL A 122 -5.41 -1.35 -20.57
N VAL A 123 -4.46 -0.50 -20.15
CA VAL A 123 -4.41 0.90 -20.59
C VAL A 123 -4.28 0.99 -22.12
N ALA A 124 -3.40 0.19 -22.72
CA ALA A 124 -3.24 0.14 -24.18
C ALA A 124 -4.51 -0.35 -24.89
N GLU A 125 -5.20 -1.36 -24.35
CA GLU A 125 -6.47 -1.89 -24.87
C GLU A 125 -7.61 -0.86 -24.75
N ASP A 126 -7.59 -0.02 -23.72
CA ASP A 126 -8.56 1.07 -23.55
C ASP A 126 -8.29 2.25 -24.47
N GLU A 127 -7.03 2.66 -24.65
CA GLU A 127 -6.67 3.74 -25.59
C GLU A 127 -6.96 3.36 -27.04
N CYS A 128 -6.71 2.12 -27.44
CA CYS A 128 -7.07 1.62 -28.77
C CYS A 128 -8.59 1.69 -29.01
N TYR A 129 -9.38 1.44 -27.95
CA TYR A 129 -10.84 1.41 -28.05
C TYR A 129 -11.50 2.78 -27.97
N LYS A 130 -10.86 3.78 -27.35
CA LYS A 130 -11.36 5.16 -27.35
C LYS A 130 -11.51 5.75 -28.76
N GLY A 131 -10.86 5.16 -29.77
CA GLY A 131 -11.01 5.51 -31.18
C GLY A 131 -12.22 4.90 -31.89
N PHE A 132 -12.86 3.88 -31.31
CA PHE A 132 -14.05 3.23 -31.86
C PHE A 132 -15.26 3.59 -31.01
N ILE A 133 -16.09 4.50 -31.50
CA ILE A 133 -17.36 4.86 -30.88
C ILE A 133 -18.24 3.59 -30.86
N GLU A 134 -18.39 3.00 -29.70
CA GLU A 134 -19.32 1.90 -29.50
C GLU A 134 -20.74 2.45 -29.38
N GLU A 135 -21.60 2.14 -30.36
CA GLU A 135 -23.04 2.27 -30.21
C GLU A 135 -23.51 1.43 -29.01
N PRO A 136 -24.42 1.93 -28.17
CA PRO A 136 -24.84 1.24 -26.96
C PRO A 136 -25.66 0.00 -27.32
N VAL A 137 -25.04 -1.18 -27.25
CA VAL A 137 -25.77 -2.45 -27.42
C VAL A 137 -26.77 -2.59 -26.27
N GLY A 138 -28.02 -2.80 -26.66
CA GLY A 138 -29.23 -2.71 -25.85
C GLY A 138 -29.21 -3.42 -24.50
N ASN A 139 -29.78 -2.69 -23.54
CA ASN A 139 -30.20 -3.09 -22.22
C ASN A 139 -30.92 -4.46 -22.21
N GLN A 140 -30.38 -5.44 -21.47
CA GLN A 140 -31.10 -6.68 -21.14
C GLN A 140 -30.84 -7.13 -19.70
N GLY A 141 -31.63 -6.61 -18.76
CA GLY A 141 -32.09 -7.33 -17.57
C GLY A 141 -31.07 -7.85 -16.55
N ASN A 142 -31.25 -7.39 -15.30
CA ASN A 142 -30.75 -7.92 -14.02
C ASN A 142 -29.32 -7.54 -13.59
N SER A 143 -29.30 -6.43 -12.85
CA SER A 143 -28.22 -5.93 -12.00
C SER A 143 -27.72 -6.98 -10.99
N ASN A 144 -26.40 -7.01 -10.79
CA ASN A 144 -25.61 -7.75 -9.79
C ASN A 144 -24.88 -9.04 -10.24
N ARG A 145 -24.96 -9.48 -11.51
CA ARG A 145 -24.15 -10.62 -12.02
C ARG A 145 -23.38 -10.36 -13.32
N ARG A 146 -23.30 -9.12 -13.79
CA ARG A 146 -22.61 -8.74 -15.04
C ARG A 146 -21.13 -8.37 -14.84
N SER A 147 -20.47 -8.85 -13.78
CA SER A 147 -19.28 -8.15 -13.28
C SER A 147 -17.93 -8.52 -13.92
N VAL A 148 -17.86 -9.53 -14.80
CA VAL A 148 -16.56 -9.94 -15.40
C VAL A 148 -16.68 -10.28 -16.88
N SER A 149 -17.87 -10.67 -17.36
CA SER A 149 -18.10 -11.15 -18.73
C SER A 149 -18.22 -10.04 -19.77
N THR A 150 -18.38 -8.79 -19.36
CA THR A 150 -18.36 -7.60 -20.24
C THR A 150 -16.96 -6.98 -20.35
N LEU A 151 -15.99 -7.46 -19.57
CA LEU A 151 -14.62 -6.97 -19.62
C LEU A 151 -13.91 -7.56 -20.84
N LYS A 152 -13.11 -6.71 -21.47
CA LYS A 152 -12.20 -7.10 -22.55
C LYS A 152 -11.13 -8.09 -22.03
N PRO A 153 -10.44 -8.85 -22.91
CA PRO A 153 -9.49 -9.88 -22.50
C PRO A 153 -8.40 -9.37 -21.55
N CYS A 154 -7.74 -8.24 -21.86
CA CYS A 154 -6.68 -7.72 -20.97
C CYS A 154 -7.27 -7.20 -19.65
N ALA A 155 -8.40 -6.50 -19.71
CA ALA A 155 -9.10 -6.00 -18.52
C ALA A 155 -9.56 -7.15 -17.59
N LYS A 156 -10.03 -8.26 -18.17
CA LYS A 156 -10.44 -9.47 -17.43
C LYS A 156 -9.23 -10.12 -16.75
N ASP A 157 -8.12 -10.28 -17.45
CA ASP A 157 -6.88 -10.83 -16.88
C ASP A 157 -6.41 -9.98 -15.68
N ALA A 158 -6.37 -8.65 -15.83
CA ALA A 158 -5.98 -7.74 -14.76
C ALA A 158 -6.96 -7.76 -13.58
N TYR A 159 -8.26 -7.88 -13.85
CA TYR A 159 -9.29 -8.00 -12.82
C TYR A 159 -9.10 -9.26 -11.98
N MET A 160 -8.92 -10.42 -12.64
CA MET A 160 -8.70 -11.71 -11.96
C MET A 160 -7.39 -11.70 -11.16
N LEU A 161 -6.32 -11.14 -11.72
CA LEU A 161 -5.04 -10.96 -11.03
C LEU A 161 -5.20 -10.12 -9.77
N PHE A 162 -5.83 -8.94 -9.87
CA PHE A 162 -5.97 -8.04 -8.72
C PHE A 162 -6.88 -8.62 -7.63
N GLN A 163 -7.95 -9.32 -8.03
CA GLN A 163 -8.83 -10.02 -7.10
C GLN A 163 -8.05 -11.07 -6.30
N ASP A 164 -7.24 -11.89 -6.97
CA ASP A 164 -6.44 -12.93 -6.32
C ASP A 164 -5.32 -12.34 -5.46
N LEU A 165 -4.71 -11.23 -5.86
CA LEU A 165 -3.75 -10.50 -5.00
C LEU A 165 -4.42 -10.08 -3.68
N CYS A 166 -5.65 -9.58 -3.72
CA CYS A 166 -6.39 -9.24 -2.50
C CYS A 166 -6.67 -10.48 -1.62
N GLN A 167 -7.01 -11.61 -2.23
CA GLN A 167 -7.26 -12.87 -1.51
C GLN A 167 -6.00 -13.43 -0.86
N LEU A 168 -4.90 -13.45 -1.62
CA LEU A 168 -3.61 -13.92 -1.12
C LEU A 168 -3.10 -13.04 0.04
N VAL A 169 -3.31 -11.72 0.00
CA VAL A 169 -3.00 -10.85 1.16
C VAL A 169 -3.90 -11.17 2.36
N ASN A 170 -5.17 -11.55 2.12
CA ASN A 170 -6.07 -12.01 3.18
C ASN A 170 -5.74 -13.42 3.71
N ALA A 171 -4.76 -14.11 3.12
CA ALA A 171 -4.47 -15.53 3.35
C ALA A 171 -5.63 -16.47 2.96
N ASP A 172 -6.44 -16.06 1.98
CA ASP A 172 -7.43 -16.92 1.32
C ASP A 172 -6.83 -17.56 0.06
N ALA A 173 -7.39 -18.68 -0.40
CA ALA A 173 -6.96 -19.34 -1.62
C ALA A 173 -7.37 -18.53 -2.87
N PRO A 174 -6.46 -18.33 -3.85
CA PRO A 174 -6.76 -17.63 -5.10
C PRO A 174 -7.65 -18.47 -6.02
N TYR A 175 -8.44 -17.82 -6.88
CA TYR A 175 -9.30 -18.51 -7.86
C TYR A 175 -8.62 -18.75 -9.20
N TRP A 176 -7.82 -17.79 -9.67
CA TRP A 176 -7.19 -17.79 -10.98
C TRP A 176 -5.72 -18.21 -10.93
N LEU A 177 -4.97 -17.76 -9.92
CA LEU A 177 -3.56 -18.11 -9.67
C LEU A 177 -3.42 -19.51 -9.01
N VAL A 178 -3.92 -20.52 -9.71
CA VAL A 178 -3.93 -21.91 -9.23
C VAL A 178 -2.50 -22.42 -9.01
N GLY A 179 -2.22 -22.94 -7.81
CA GLY A 179 -0.90 -23.47 -7.43
C GLY A 179 -0.08 -22.54 -6.55
N MET A 180 -0.60 -21.34 -6.24
CA MET A 180 -0.11 -20.47 -5.19
C MET A 180 -0.67 -20.89 -3.83
N THR A 181 0.22 -21.20 -2.88
CA THR A 181 -0.17 -21.62 -1.53
C THR A 181 0.00 -20.50 -0.52
N GLU A 182 1.04 -19.68 -0.62
CA GLU A 182 1.33 -18.64 0.35
C GLU A 182 1.99 -17.42 -0.31
N MET A 183 1.65 -16.23 0.20
CA MET A 183 2.31 -14.98 -0.16
C MET A 183 2.59 -14.15 1.09
N THR A 184 3.76 -13.52 1.17
CA THR A 184 4.04 -12.59 2.27
C THR A 184 3.16 -11.35 2.17
N ARG A 185 2.45 -11.03 3.25
CA ARG A 185 1.54 -9.87 3.30
C ARG A 185 2.24 -8.56 2.91
N THR A 186 3.50 -8.39 3.30
CA THR A 186 4.31 -7.21 2.95
C THR A 186 4.50 -7.05 1.45
N PHE A 187 4.78 -8.14 0.73
CA PHE A 187 4.97 -8.12 -0.71
C PHE A 187 3.66 -7.89 -1.44
N GLY A 188 2.59 -8.58 -1.04
CA GLY A 188 1.26 -8.36 -1.63
C GLY A 188 0.74 -6.94 -1.44
N LEU A 189 0.92 -6.35 -0.25
CA LEU A 189 0.56 -4.96 -0.01
C LEU A 189 1.39 -3.97 -0.82
N GLU A 190 2.67 -4.28 -1.08
CA GLU A 190 3.51 -3.49 -1.98
C GLU A 190 3.01 -3.55 -3.43
N LEU A 191 2.60 -4.72 -3.90
CA LEU A 191 2.00 -4.87 -5.23
C LEU A 191 0.66 -4.10 -5.33
N LEU A 192 -0.20 -4.21 -4.32
CA LEU A 192 -1.45 -3.45 -4.25
C LEU A 192 -1.18 -1.93 -4.24
N GLU A 193 -0.21 -1.47 -3.45
CA GLU A 193 0.21 -0.07 -3.40
C GLU A 193 0.65 0.43 -4.79
N SER A 194 1.53 -0.30 -5.48
CA SER A 194 2.04 0.07 -6.81
C SER A 194 0.91 0.11 -7.83
N VAL A 195 0.09 -0.93 -7.94
CA VAL A 195 -1.01 -0.98 -8.92
C VAL A 195 -2.01 0.16 -8.71
N LEU A 196 -2.42 0.41 -7.47
CA LEU A 196 -3.37 1.48 -7.14
C LEU A 196 -2.78 2.88 -7.39
N ASN A 197 -1.47 3.03 -7.20
CA ASN A 197 -0.81 4.31 -7.38
C ASN A 197 -0.51 4.62 -8.85
N ASP A 198 -0.10 3.62 -9.62
CA ASP A 198 0.45 3.78 -10.96
C ASP A 198 -0.66 3.71 -12.03
N PHE A 199 -1.76 2.97 -11.78
CA PHE A 199 -2.85 2.78 -12.74
C PHE A 199 -4.24 3.25 -12.24
N PRO A 200 -4.39 4.44 -11.64
CA PRO A 200 -5.67 4.88 -11.07
C PRO A 200 -6.79 5.00 -12.08
N GLN A 201 -6.45 5.30 -13.34
CA GLN A 201 -7.42 5.48 -14.41
C GLN A 201 -8.19 4.20 -14.73
N VAL A 202 -7.53 3.04 -14.65
CA VAL A 202 -8.17 1.73 -14.88
C VAL A 202 -9.29 1.51 -13.86
N PHE A 203 -9.02 1.83 -12.59
CA PHE A 203 -10.00 1.67 -11.51
C PHE A 203 -11.16 2.66 -11.56
N LEU A 204 -10.93 3.87 -12.09
CA LEU A 204 -11.96 4.91 -12.23
C LEU A 204 -12.82 4.74 -13.48
N GLN A 205 -12.26 4.22 -14.58
CA GLN A 205 -12.98 4.02 -15.84
C GLN A 205 -13.86 2.77 -15.81
N HIS A 206 -13.36 1.67 -15.23
CA HIS A 206 -14.08 0.41 -15.19
C HIS A 206 -14.87 0.24 -13.89
N GLN A 207 -16.19 0.09 -13.99
CA GLN A 207 -17.07 -0.09 -12.82
C GLN A 207 -16.73 -1.35 -12.01
N GLU A 208 -16.23 -2.40 -12.66
CA GLU A 208 -15.88 -3.66 -12.02
C GLU A 208 -14.68 -3.51 -11.08
N PHE A 209 -13.65 -2.76 -11.50
CA PHE A 209 -12.51 -2.44 -10.64
C PHE A 209 -12.93 -1.51 -9.50
N SER A 210 -13.81 -0.54 -9.77
CA SER A 210 -14.40 0.31 -8.73
C SER A 210 -15.15 -0.50 -7.66
N PHE A 211 -15.90 -1.53 -8.06
CA PHE A 211 -16.59 -2.43 -7.15
C PHE A 211 -15.62 -3.29 -6.33
N LEU A 212 -14.54 -3.77 -6.97
CA LEU A 212 -13.49 -4.55 -6.33
C LEU A 212 -12.77 -3.74 -5.22
N LEU A 213 -12.57 -2.43 -5.42
CA LEU A 213 -12.08 -1.54 -4.36
C LEU A 213 -13.00 -1.52 -3.14
N LYS A 214 -14.32 -1.43 -3.36
CA LYS A 214 -15.32 -1.36 -2.29
C LYS A 214 -15.50 -2.67 -1.55
N GLU A 215 -15.62 -3.78 -2.26
CA GLU A 215 -15.96 -5.08 -1.66
C GLU A 215 -14.75 -5.85 -1.13
N ARG A 216 -13.56 -5.64 -1.69
CA ARG A 216 -12.38 -6.44 -1.33
C ARG A 216 -11.28 -5.60 -0.71
N VAL A 217 -10.83 -4.53 -1.37
CA VAL A 217 -9.69 -3.74 -0.88
C VAL A 217 -10.03 -3.01 0.42
N CYS A 218 -11.16 -2.30 0.49
CA CYS A 218 -11.50 -1.54 1.68
C CYS A 218 -11.71 -2.44 2.92
N PRO A 219 -12.50 -3.53 2.85
CA PRO A 219 -12.64 -4.48 3.96
C PRO A 219 -11.32 -5.16 4.35
N LEU A 220 -10.47 -5.50 3.37
CA LEU A 220 -9.14 -6.07 3.62
C LEU A 220 -8.28 -5.12 4.44
N VAL A 221 -8.20 -3.85 4.04
CA VAL A 221 -7.41 -2.83 4.75
C VAL A 221 -7.95 -2.64 6.17
N ILE A 222 -9.28 -2.54 6.36
CA ILE A 222 -9.90 -2.42 7.69
C ILE A 222 -9.59 -3.64 8.56
N LYS A 223 -9.70 -4.85 8.00
CA LYS A 223 -9.41 -6.11 8.70
C LYS A 223 -7.94 -6.16 9.15
N LEU A 224 -7.00 -5.80 8.28
CA LEU A 224 -5.56 -5.80 8.58
C LEU A 224 -5.16 -4.71 9.60
N PHE A 225 -5.94 -3.64 9.73
CA PHE A 225 -5.75 -2.65 10.79
C PHE A 225 -6.38 -3.05 12.13
N SER A 226 -7.34 -3.97 12.17
CA SER A 226 -8.05 -4.37 13.40
C SER A 226 -7.13 -4.77 14.57
N PRO A 227 -6.05 -5.56 14.38
CA PRO A 227 -5.09 -5.86 15.45
C PRO A 227 -4.39 -4.61 16.01
N ASN A 228 -4.10 -3.64 15.14
CA ASN A 228 -3.42 -2.40 15.48
C ASN A 228 -4.32 -1.43 16.25
N ILE A 229 -5.64 -1.47 16.01
CA ILE A 229 -6.62 -0.67 16.77
C ILE A 229 -6.69 -1.17 18.22
N LYS A 230 -6.65 -2.48 18.43
CA LYS A 230 -6.77 -3.10 19.76
C LYS A 230 -5.48 -3.06 20.57
N PHE A 231 -4.33 -2.88 19.92
CA PHE A 231 -3.05 -2.77 20.62
C PHE A 231 -2.93 -1.45 21.40
N ARG A 232 -2.88 -1.52 22.73
CA ARG A 232 -2.62 -0.42 23.65
C ARG A 232 -1.27 -0.64 24.31
N GLN A 233 -0.38 0.35 24.28
CA GLN A 233 0.87 0.27 25.06
C GLN A 233 0.53 0.36 26.55
N GLY A 234 0.51 -0.77 27.24
CA GLY A 234 0.50 -0.83 28.70
C GLY A 234 -0.88 -0.96 29.36
N SER A 235 -1.21 -2.19 29.76
CA SER A 235 -1.80 -2.52 31.07
C SER A 235 -1.71 -4.02 31.25
N GLY A 236 -0.56 -4.49 31.73
CA GLY A 236 -0.42 -5.86 32.20
C GLY A 236 -1.13 -6.03 33.54
N THR A 237 -2.44 -6.24 33.51
CA THR A 237 -3.21 -6.88 34.61
C THR A 237 -4.48 -7.51 34.05
N SER A 238 -4.36 -8.58 33.27
CA SER A 238 -5.45 -9.56 33.15
C SER A 238 -4.96 -10.87 32.54
N SER A 239 -5.24 -11.92 33.29
CA SER A 239 -5.07 -13.33 32.95
C SER A 239 -6.00 -13.75 31.81
N SER A 240 -5.51 -13.71 30.56
CA SER A 240 -6.13 -14.45 29.46
C SER A 240 -5.08 -14.87 28.41
N PRO A 241 -5.09 -16.13 27.95
CA PRO A 241 -4.08 -16.70 27.06
C PRO A 241 -4.45 -16.45 25.59
N ALA A 242 -4.39 -15.20 25.14
CA ALA A 242 -4.39 -14.90 23.71
C ALA A 242 -3.24 -13.94 23.42
N PRO A 243 -2.25 -14.33 22.60
CA PRO A 243 -1.17 -13.43 22.25
C PRO A 243 -1.76 -12.25 21.48
N VAL A 244 -1.77 -11.07 22.11
CA VAL A 244 -2.11 -9.82 21.40
C VAL A 244 -1.01 -9.64 20.36
N GLU A 245 -1.30 -9.98 19.10
CA GLU A 245 -0.35 -9.83 17.99
C GLU A 245 0.17 -8.40 17.97
N LYS A 246 1.48 -8.28 18.23
CA LYS A 246 2.17 -7.00 18.24
C LYS A 246 2.04 -6.38 16.84
N PRO A 247 1.70 -5.08 16.73
CA PRO A 247 1.62 -4.38 15.45
C PRO A 247 2.95 -4.54 14.69
N TYR A 248 2.92 -5.22 13.55
CA TYR A 248 4.12 -5.47 12.74
C TYR A 248 4.41 -4.24 11.87
N PHE A 249 5.48 -3.52 12.20
CA PHE A 249 5.85 -2.24 11.58
C PHE A 249 5.82 -2.26 10.04
N PRO A 250 6.45 -3.24 9.35
CA PRO A 250 6.45 -3.28 7.88
C PRO A 250 5.05 -3.37 7.28
N ILE A 251 4.14 -4.16 7.86
CA ILE A 251 2.76 -4.28 7.36
C ILE A 251 2.00 -2.98 7.59
N CYS A 252 2.11 -2.38 8.78
CA CYS A 252 1.40 -1.15 9.12
C CYS A 252 1.81 0.02 8.22
N MET A 253 3.12 0.17 7.99
CA MET A 253 3.64 1.23 7.13
C MET A 253 3.13 1.09 5.69
N ARG A 254 3.08 -0.15 5.16
CA ARG A 254 2.52 -0.42 3.82
C ARG A 254 1.02 -0.17 3.75
N LEU A 255 0.26 -0.62 4.75
CA LEU A 255 -1.18 -0.35 4.81
C LEU A 255 -1.49 1.14 4.85
N LEU A 256 -0.73 1.94 5.62
CA LEU A 256 -0.91 3.39 5.70
C LEU A 256 -0.60 4.07 4.36
N ARG A 257 0.37 3.55 3.60
CA ARG A 257 0.63 4.00 2.22
C ARG A 257 -0.53 3.67 1.28
N VAL A 258 -1.04 2.43 1.33
CA VAL A 258 -2.23 2.03 0.57
C VAL A 258 -3.43 2.92 0.89
N VAL A 259 -3.70 3.19 2.18
CA VAL A 259 -4.75 4.13 2.61
C VAL A 259 -4.52 5.53 2.06
N SER A 260 -3.28 6.02 2.10
CA SER A 260 -2.95 7.34 1.57
C SER A 260 -3.22 7.42 0.06
N VAL A 261 -2.92 6.36 -0.69
CA VAL A 261 -3.25 6.25 -2.12
C VAL A 261 -4.76 6.20 -2.34
N LEU A 262 -5.49 5.39 -1.57
CA LEU A 262 -6.95 5.27 -1.64
C LEU A 262 -7.64 6.63 -1.43
N ILE A 263 -7.26 7.35 -0.38
CA ILE A 263 -7.83 8.64 -0.06
C ILE A 263 -7.43 9.69 -1.12
N LYS A 264 -6.19 9.68 -1.61
CA LYS A 264 -5.72 10.67 -2.59
C LYS A 264 -6.39 10.49 -3.96
N GLN A 265 -6.47 9.26 -4.46
CA GLN A 265 -6.82 8.98 -5.85
C GLN A 265 -8.30 8.59 -6.04
N PHE A 266 -8.92 7.99 -5.02
CA PHE A 266 -10.26 7.38 -5.12
C PHE A 266 -11.31 8.02 -4.20
N TYR A 267 -11.04 9.23 -3.69
CA TYR A 267 -11.93 9.94 -2.77
C TYR A 267 -13.38 10.06 -3.26
N THR A 268 -13.56 10.45 -4.53
CA THR A 268 -14.88 10.68 -5.12
C THR A 268 -15.72 9.42 -5.22
N LEU A 269 -15.07 8.25 -5.31
CA LEU A 269 -15.70 6.94 -5.41
C LEU A 269 -16.01 6.34 -4.02
N LEU A 270 -15.10 6.55 -3.06
CA LEU A 270 -15.04 5.88 -1.75
C LEU A 270 -15.30 6.85 -0.59
N VAL A 271 -16.30 7.72 -0.70
CA VAL A 271 -16.55 8.78 0.32
C VAL A 271 -16.81 8.18 1.70
N THR A 272 -17.59 7.10 1.80
CA THR A 272 -17.91 6.44 3.08
C THR A 272 -16.71 5.71 3.70
N GLU A 273 -15.92 5.03 2.87
CA GLU A 273 -14.77 4.24 3.29
C GLU A 273 -13.60 5.16 3.68
N CYS A 274 -13.43 6.28 2.96
CA CYS A 274 -12.47 7.32 3.33
C CYS A 274 -12.79 7.96 4.69
N GLU A 275 -14.07 8.11 5.07
CA GLU A 275 -14.46 8.58 6.41
C GLU A 275 -13.92 7.64 7.50
N ILE A 276 -14.06 6.33 7.30
CA ILE A 276 -13.56 5.30 8.20
C ILE A 276 -12.03 5.35 8.26
N PHE A 277 -11.35 5.44 7.12
CA PHE A 277 -9.88 5.50 7.07
C PHE A 277 -9.31 6.76 7.73
N LEU A 278 -9.91 7.92 7.50
CA LEU A 278 -9.49 9.17 8.14
C LEU A 278 -9.72 9.12 9.65
N SER A 279 -10.86 8.60 10.10
CA SER A 279 -11.16 8.38 11.52
C SER A 279 -10.17 7.40 12.16
N LEU A 280 -9.73 6.39 11.42
CA LEU A 280 -8.72 5.44 11.85
C LEU A 280 -7.32 6.08 11.98
N LEU A 281 -6.93 6.90 11.00
CA LEU A 281 -5.67 7.66 11.05
C LEU A 281 -5.62 8.58 12.27
N VAL A 282 -6.73 9.25 12.59
CA VAL A 282 -6.85 10.08 13.79
C VAL A 282 -6.66 9.25 15.06
N LYS A 283 -7.32 8.09 15.18
CA LYS A 283 -7.14 7.17 16.33
C LYS A 283 -5.71 6.63 16.47
N PHE A 284 -4.93 6.59 15.40
CA PHE A 284 -3.51 6.19 15.48
C PHE A 284 -2.59 7.28 16.02
N LEU A 285 -3.07 8.53 16.15
CA LEU A 285 -2.35 9.61 16.81
C LEU A 285 -2.48 9.59 18.34
N ASP A 286 -3.40 8.78 18.90
CA ASP A 286 -3.63 8.70 20.33
C ASP A 286 -2.36 8.34 21.11
N SER A 287 -2.18 8.94 22.30
CA SER A 287 -0.98 8.76 23.14
C SER A 287 -0.74 7.30 23.59
N ASP A 288 -1.79 6.49 23.58
CA ASP A 288 -1.81 5.06 23.91
C ASP A 288 -1.09 4.18 22.86
N LYS A 289 -0.74 4.73 21.70
CA LYS A 289 -0.12 4.02 20.58
C LYS A 289 1.41 4.18 20.58
N PRO A 290 2.14 3.19 20.05
CA PRO A 290 3.60 3.28 19.96
C PRO A 290 4.03 4.50 19.14
N GLN A 291 5.12 5.16 19.58
CA GLN A 291 5.59 6.41 18.98
C GLN A 291 5.85 6.30 17.47
N TRP A 292 6.39 5.17 17.00
CA TRP A 292 6.59 4.94 15.57
C TRP A 292 5.27 4.94 14.79
N LEU A 293 4.17 4.41 15.35
CA LEU A 293 2.87 4.35 14.69
C LEU A 293 2.27 5.75 14.61
N ARG A 294 2.36 6.50 15.72
CA ARG A 294 1.96 7.91 15.75
C ARG A 294 2.72 8.74 14.72
N ALA A 295 4.04 8.54 14.59
CA ALA A 295 4.86 9.25 13.62
C ALA A 295 4.45 8.95 12.17
N VAL A 296 4.24 7.67 11.81
CA VAL A 296 3.82 7.29 10.45
C VAL A 296 2.39 7.77 10.16
N ALA A 297 1.47 7.71 11.13
CA ALA A 297 0.13 8.26 10.98
C ALA A 297 0.15 9.78 10.79
N ALA A 298 0.98 10.50 11.54
CA ALA A 298 1.18 11.93 11.38
C ALA A 298 1.78 12.29 10.01
N GLU A 299 2.73 11.49 9.51
CA GLU A 299 3.27 11.64 8.16
C GLU A 299 2.18 11.45 7.09
N SER A 300 1.35 10.41 7.21
CA SER A 300 0.21 10.19 6.31
C SER A 300 -0.77 11.38 6.34
N ILE A 301 -1.15 11.85 7.53
CA ILE A 301 -2.04 13.02 7.67
C ILE A 301 -1.41 14.27 7.06
N HIS A 302 -0.11 14.51 7.30
CA HIS A 302 0.60 15.63 6.71
C HIS A 302 0.54 15.60 5.17
N ARG A 303 0.81 14.45 4.55
CA ARG A 303 0.73 14.29 3.08
C ARG A 303 -0.67 14.57 2.54
N LEU A 304 -1.72 14.29 3.30
CA LEU A 304 -3.12 14.61 2.94
C LEU A 304 -3.40 16.11 3.12
N CYS A 305 -2.95 16.72 4.21
CA CYS A 305 -3.17 18.14 4.51
C CYS A 305 -2.41 19.10 3.57
N VAL A 306 -1.28 18.66 2.99
CA VAL A 306 -0.53 19.46 1.99
C VAL A 306 -1.34 19.69 0.71
N GLN A 307 -2.37 18.87 0.44
CA GLN A 307 -3.20 19.01 -0.75
C GLN A 307 -4.49 19.80 -0.46
N PRO A 308 -4.60 21.08 -0.87
CA PRO A 308 -5.71 21.95 -0.48
C PRO A 308 -7.06 21.52 -1.07
N GLN A 309 -7.07 20.88 -2.25
CA GLN A 309 -8.31 20.42 -2.89
C GLN A 309 -8.96 19.30 -2.08
N LEU A 310 -8.16 18.32 -1.65
CA LEU A 310 -8.62 17.19 -0.85
C LEU A 310 -9.18 17.65 0.49
N LEU A 311 -8.52 18.61 1.14
CA LEU A 311 -8.98 19.21 2.40
C LEU A 311 -10.33 19.92 2.25
N ARG A 312 -10.52 20.63 1.13
CA ARG A 312 -11.81 21.25 0.79
C ARG A 312 -12.89 20.21 0.61
N SER A 313 -12.59 19.11 -0.09
CA SER A 313 -13.51 18.00 -0.30
C SER A 313 -13.90 17.32 1.02
N PHE A 314 -12.96 17.14 1.96
CA PHE A 314 -13.26 16.61 3.29
C PHE A 314 -14.24 17.50 4.05
N CYS A 315 -13.99 18.81 4.07
CA CYS A 315 -14.85 19.76 4.76
C CYS A 315 -16.27 19.78 4.17
N GLN A 316 -16.37 19.82 2.84
CA GLN A 316 -17.67 19.84 2.14
C GLN A 316 -18.46 18.53 2.30
N SER A 317 -17.77 17.39 2.28
CA SER A 317 -18.45 16.07 2.26
C SER A 317 -18.79 15.54 3.64
N TYR A 318 -18.03 15.90 4.68
CA TYR A 318 -18.21 15.42 6.06
C TYR A 318 -18.66 16.54 7.01
N ASP A 319 -17.79 17.53 7.26
CA ASP A 319 -18.00 18.55 8.29
C ASP A 319 -19.20 19.47 8.02
N MET A 320 -19.56 19.71 6.76
CA MET A 320 -20.75 20.51 6.41
C MET A 320 -22.08 19.75 6.54
N LYS A 321 -22.07 18.41 6.70
CA LYS A 321 -23.29 17.62 6.90
C LYS A 321 -23.62 17.48 8.39
N GLN A 322 -24.88 17.68 8.76
CA GLN A 322 -25.28 17.73 10.18
C GLN A 322 -25.13 16.38 10.93
N HIS A 323 -25.24 15.24 10.24
CA HIS A 323 -25.18 13.90 10.84
C HIS A 323 -23.91 13.09 10.51
N SER A 324 -22.88 13.71 9.94
CA SER A 324 -21.61 13.05 9.62
C SER A 324 -20.53 13.39 10.65
N THR A 325 -19.54 12.50 10.80
CA THR A 325 -18.41 12.75 11.69
C THR A 325 -17.65 14.01 11.24
N LYS A 326 -17.17 14.78 12.22
CA LYS A 326 -16.44 16.03 11.93
C LYS A 326 -14.96 15.72 11.72
N VAL A 327 -14.68 14.95 10.68
CA VAL A 327 -13.35 14.42 10.37
C VAL A 327 -12.29 15.51 10.32
N PHE A 328 -12.59 16.67 9.71
CA PHE A 328 -11.59 17.74 9.62
C PHE A 328 -11.29 18.35 10.99
N ARG A 329 -12.33 18.61 11.80
CA ARG A 329 -12.17 19.02 13.20
C ARG A 329 -11.35 18.00 14.00
N ASP A 330 -11.62 16.71 13.83
CA ASP A 330 -10.94 15.64 14.56
C ASP A 330 -9.46 15.54 14.19
N ILE A 331 -9.12 15.72 12.90
CA ILE A 331 -7.72 15.82 12.44
C ILE A 331 -7.01 17.00 13.11
N VAL A 332 -7.61 18.19 13.12
CA VAL A 332 -7.02 19.39 13.73
C VAL A 332 -6.81 19.19 15.24
N ASN A 333 -7.81 18.67 15.94
CA ASN A 333 -7.72 18.40 17.37
C ASN A 333 -6.65 17.35 17.69
N ALA A 334 -6.59 16.26 16.91
CA ALA A 334 -5.63 15.19 17.12
C ALA A 334 -4.19 15.65 16.85
N LEU A 335 -3.96 16.46 15.80
CA LEU A 335 -2.66 17.09 15.57
C LEU A 335 -2.29 18.05 16.70
N GLY A 336 -3.23 18.85 17.19
CA GLY A 336 -3.02 19.72 18.35
C GLY A 336 -2.63 18.95 19.61
N SER A 337 -3.38 17.90 19.93
CA SER A 337 -3.09 16.99 21.05
C SER A 337 -1.75 16.28 20.88
N PHE A 338 -1.42 15.82 19.67
CA PHE A 338 -0.14 15.19 19.36
C PHE A 338 1.02 16.15 19.60
N ILE A 339 0.93 17.39 19.09
CA ILE A 339 1.94 18.44 19.32
C ILE A 339 2.07 18.74 20.83
N GLN A 340 0.95 18.95 21.52
CA GLN A 340 0.94 19.15 22.97
C GLN A 340 1.61 17.99 23.71
N SER A 341 1.34 16.74 23.32
CA SER A 341 1.95 15.56 23.94
C SER A 341 3.47 15.47 23.74
N LEU A 342 4.01 16.03 22.67
CA LEU A 342 5.45 16.10 22.42
C LEU A 342 6.13 17.18 23.28
N PHE A 343 5.44 18.29 23.50
CA PHE A 343 5.98 19.45 24.20
C PHE A 343 5.70 19.48 25.70
N LEU A 344 4.63 18.82 26.17
CA LEU A 344 4.25 18.74 27.58
C LEU A 344 4.80 17.48 28.27
N VAL A 345 5.74 16.74 27.66
CA VAL A 345 6.50 15.71 28.39
C VAL A 345 7.19 16.43 29.55
N PRO A 346 6.80 16.17 30.82
CA PRO A 346 7.49 16.75 31.94
C PRO A 346 8.90 16.17 31.92
N ASN A 347 9.89 17.04 31.97
CA ASN A 347 11.28 16.69 32.19
C ASN A 347 11.32 15.80 33.46
N THR A 348 11.45 14.48 33.30
CA THR A 348 11.76 13.58 34.42
C THR A 348 13.22 13.79 34.79
N GLY A 349 13.49 14.94 35.40
CA GLY A 349 14.67 15.20 36.21
C GLY A 349 14.30 14.92 37.65
N SER A 350 14.83 13.82 38.18
CA SER A 350 14.77 13.43 39.58
C SER A 350 14.94 14.63 40.53
N ALA A 351 13.90 14.91 41.33
CA ALA A 351 14.05 15.61 42.59
C ALA A 351 13.06 14.99 43.58
N SER A 352 13.41 13.82 44.08
CA SER A 352 13.00 13.41 45.42
C SER A 352 13.60 14.42 46.39
N ALA A 353 12.81 15.42 46.80
CA ALA A 353 13.17 16.28 47.92
C ALA A 353 11.99 16.25 48.90
N THR A 354 12.14 15.33 49.84
CA THR A 354 11.42 15.21 51.09
C THR A 354 11.24 16.58 51.74
N ILE A 355 10.00 16.90 52.10
CA ILE A 355 9.65 18.05 52.94
C ILE A 355 10.32 17.83 54.31
N ASN A 356 11.21 18.73 54.70
CA ASN A 356 11.49 18.98 56.12
C ASN A 356 11.70 20.48 56.34
N GLN A 357 10.81 21.06 57.14
CA GLN A 357 10.91 22.40 57.70
C GLN A 357 12.10 22.49 58.66
N THR A 358 12.83 23.61 58.66
CA THR A 358 13.30 24.37 59.85
C THR A 358 14.10 25.60 59.41
N GLY A 359 13.91 26.72 60.12
CA GLY A 359 14.23 28.09 59.67
C GLY A 359 15.64 28.62 59.93
N GLY A 360 15.84 29.91 59.59
CA GLY A 360 16.99 30.72 60.05
C GLY A 360 17.59 31.72 59.03
N SER A 361 17.08 32.96 59.02
CA SER A 361 17.80 34.27 59.00
C SER A 361 19.15 34.53 58.28
N VAL A 362 19.09 35.37 57.22
CA VAL A 362 19.94 36.53 56.73
C VAL A 362 21.45 36.35 56.34
N PRO A 363 22.15 37.32 55.66
CA PRO A 363 22.59 37.16 54.26
C PRO A 363 24.10 37.47 53.97
N GLY A 364 24.55 37.24 52.73
CA GLY A 364 25.69 37.98 52.14
C GLY A 364 26.68 37.13 51.31
N GLY A 365 27.11 37.66 50.15
CA GLY A 365 28.31 37.19 49.44
C GLY A 365 28.19 37.04 47.93
N THR A 366 28.80 37.97 47.21
CA THR A 366 29.01 38.08 45.75
C THR A 366 29.85 36.97 45.09
N THR A 367 29.59 36.63 43.82
CA THR A 367 30.59 36.59 42.70
C THR A 367 29.97 36.22 41.32
N SER A 368 30.48 36.92 40.30
CA SER A 368 30.43 36.84 38.80
C SER A 368 30.43 35.44 38.13
N ALA A 369 30.06 35.18 36.86
CA ALA A 369 30.24 35.94 35.61
C ALA A 369 29.46 35.35 34.38
N GLN A 370 29.35 36.18 33.31
CA GLN A 370 29.23 35.87 31.83
C GLN A 370 27.93 35.23 31.28
N SER A 371 26.99 35.92 30.61
CA SER A 371 26.97 36.65 29.31
C SER A 371 26.60 35.81 28.08
N ASN A 372 25.33 35.90 27.62
CA ASN A 372 24.96 36.01 26.19
C ASN A 372 23.53 36.55 26.00
N PRO A 373 23.21 37.22 24.86
CA PRO A 373 22.14 38.22 24.80
C PRO A 373 20.81 37.65 24.29
N GLY A 374 19.70 38.11 24.89
CA GLY A 374 18.33 37.86 24.39
C GLY A 374 17.33 37.40 25.45
N MET A 375 17.42 37.88 26.70
CA MET A 375 16.48 37.55 27.77
C MET A 375 15.89 38.84 28.33
N LEU A 376 14.62 39.13 27.98
CA LEU A 376 13.84 40.13 28.70
C LEU A 376 13.46 39.53 30.05
N SER A 377 14.12 40.03 31.10
CA SER A 377 13.87 39.68 32.48
C SER A 377 12.59 40.36 32.97
N ILE A 378 11.56 39.55 33.26
CA ILE A 378 10.51 39.88 34.23
C ILE A 378 10.48 38.71 35.22
N GLY A 379 10.62 39.04 36.51
CA GLY A 379 10.88 38.08 37.57
C GLY A 379 9.79 37.01 37.76
N GLY A 380 10.23 35.83 38.20
CA GLY A 380 9.38 34.76 38.71
C GLY A 380 9.15 33.61 37.73
N GLY A 381 9.92 32.51 37.89
CA GLY A 381 9.63 31.18 37.36
C GLY A 381 9.64 31.05 35.82
N VAL A 382 10.74 30.55 35.27
CA VAL A 382 10.79 30.14 33.84
C VAL A 382 9.91 28.90 33.66
N THR A 383 8.64 29.09 33.33
CA THR A 383 7.88 28.09 32.58
C THR A 383 8.21 28.31 31.12
N VAL A 384 8.97 27.39 30.53
CA VAL A 384 9.18 27.36 29.07
C VAL A 384 7.82 27.05 28.46
N LEU A 385 7.10 28.09 28.01
CA LEU A 385 5.90 27.90 27.22
C LEU A 385 6.34 27.26 25.89
N PRO A 386 5.78 26.10 25.52
CA PRO A 386 6.17 25.46 24.28
C PRO A 386 5.78 26.36 23.11
N ALA A 387 6.71 26.52 22.17
CA ALA A 387 6.63 27.44 21.04
C ALA A 387 7.28 26.79 19.83
N PHE A 388 6.87 27.18 18.62
CA PHE A 388 7.57 26.79 17.39
C PHE A 388 8.11 28.03 16.68
N GLU A 389 9.27 27.87 16.05
CA GLU A 389 9.89 28.92 15.25
C GLU A 389 9.39 28.79 13.80
N TYR A 390 8.73 29.83 13.29
CA TYR A 390 8.38 29.94 11.88
C TYR A 390 8.98 31.22 11.30
N ARG A 391 9.87 31.06 10.31
CA ARG A 391 10.53 32.17 9.60
C ARG A 391 11.16 33.21 10.55
N GLY A 392 11.90 32.73 11.56
CA GLY A 392 12.59 33.60 12.52
C GLY A 392 11.69 34.29 13.55
N THR A 393 10.41 33.91 13.63
CA THR A 393 9.46 34.43 14.64
C THR A 393 9.08 33.31 15.60
N TRP A 394 9.23 33.56 16.91
CA TRP A 394 8.81 32.66 17.98
C TRP A 394 7.30 32.77 18.18
N ILE A 395 6.56 31.70 17.84
CA ILE A 395 5.11 31.64 18.01
C ILE A 395 4.79 30.78 19.25
N PRO A 396 4.31 31.36 20.36
CA PRO A 396 3.91 30.61 21.54
C PRO A 396 2.69 29.73 21.23
N ILE A 397 2.73 28.46 21.66
CA ILE A 397 1.57 27.56 21.60
C ILE A 397 0.59 28.03 22.67
N LEU A 398 -0.35 28.90 22.27
CA LEU A 398 -1.46 29.28 23.12
C LEU A 398 -2.35 28.05 23.31
N ASN A 399 -2.48 27.57 24.55
CA ASN A 399 -3.53 26.61 24.92
C ASN A 399 -4.88 27.31 24.74
N ILE A 400 -5.49 27.17 23.56
CA ILE A 400 -6.87 27.59 23.34
C ILE A 400 -7.77 26.57 24.05
N SER A 401 -7.95 26.74 25.35
CA SER A 401 -9.15 26.24 26.03
C SER A 401 -10.26 27.25 25.81
N THR A 402 -11.00 27.12 24.71
CA THR A 402 -12.32 27.76 24.61
C THR A 402 -13.37 26.73 25.00
N GLN A 403 -13.60 26.59 26.31
CA GLN A 403 -14.96 26.30 26.80
C GLN A 403 -15.84 27.51 26.47
N GLY A 404 -16.42 27.50 25.27
CA GLY A 404 -17.47 28.44 24.92
C GLY A 404 -18.74 28.10 25.70
N SER A 405 -18.95 28.73 26.85
CA SER A 405 -20.27 28.85 27.44
C SER A 405 -21.09 29.80 26.53
N ALA A 406 -22.01 29.23 25.76
CA ALA A 406 -23.00 30.01 25.04
C ALA A 406 -23.97 30.61 26.06
N LYS A 407 -23.88 31.93 26.32
CA LYS A 407 -25.00 32.69 26.88
C LYS A 407 -25.93 33.04 25.73
N ALA A 408 -27.13 32.47 25.76
CA ALA A 408 -28.25 32.88 24.93
C ALA A 408 -28.62 34.34 25.24
N THR A 409 -28.87 35.12 24.19
CA THR A 409 -29.67 36.34 24.25
C THR A 409 -30.97 36.07 23.53
#